data_AF-A0A0J9YTZ7-F1
#
_entry.id   AF-A0A0J9YTZ7-F1
#
_cell.length_a   1.000
_cell.length_b   1.000
_cell.length_c   1.000
_cell.angle_alpha   90.00
_cell.angle_beta   90.00
_cell.angle_gamma   90.00
#
_symmetry.space_group_name_H-M   'P 1'
#
loop_
_entity.id
_entity.type
_entity.pdbx_description
1 polymer ?
#
loop_
_entity_poly.entity_id
_entity_poly.type
_entity_poly.pdbx_seq_one_letter_code
_entity_poly.pdbx_strand_id
1 'polypeptide(L)'
;MKNGGVGIKVMYMDEEHFFSVEQITAMLLTKLKETAENNLKKPVTDCVISVPSFFTDAERRSVLDAAQIVGLNCLRLMNDMTAVALNYGIYKQD
;
A
#
# COMPACT_ATOMS: atom_id res chain seq x y z
N MET A 1 -11.43 -1.45 -17.45
CA MET A 1 -12.39 -2.10 -16.53
C MET A 1 -13.82 -1.65 -16.85
N LYS A 2 -14.86 -2.33 -16.34
CA LYS A 2 -16.27 -1.95 -16.58
C LYS A 2 -16.64 -0.54 -16.08
N ASN A 3 -15.81 0.05 -15.23
CA ASN A 3 -15.98 1.37 -14.60
C ASN A 3 -15.08 2.48 -15.20
N GLY A 4 -14.40 2.24 -16.33
CA GLY A 4 -13.51 3.24 -16.95
C GLY A 4 -12.15 3.42 -16.26
N GLY A 5 -11.87 2.67 -15.18
CA GLY A 5 -10.58 2.68 -14.50
C GLY A 5 -9.48 1.92 -15.25
N VAL A 6 -8.22 2.23 -14.91
CA VAL A 6 -7.02 1.57 -15.43
C VAL A 6 -7.03 0.10 -14.99
N GLY A 7 -6.85 -0.81 -15.96
CA GLY A 7 -6.74 -2.23 -15.71
C GLY A 7 -5.42 -2.76 -16.26
N ILE A 8 -4.77 -3.64 -15.50
CA ILE A 8 -3.53 -4.30 -15.87
C ILE A 8 -3.89 -5.69 -16.37
N LYS A 9 -3.53 -5.99 -17.62
CA LYS A 9 -3.83 -7.26 -18.29
C LYS A 9 -2.57 -8.10 -18.37
N VAL A 10 -2.60 -9.30 -17.81
CA VAL A 10 -1.45 -10.22 -17.78
C VAL A 10 -1.88 -11.66 -18.02
N MET A 11 -1.00 -12.46 -18.58
CA MET A 11 -1.16 -13.92 -18.59
C MET A 11 -0.68 -14.48 -17.26
N TYR A 12 -1.53 -15.21 -16.57
CA TYR A 12 -1.22 -15.85 -15.30
C TYR A 12 -1.85 -17.24 -15.27
N MET A 13 -1.06 -18.26 -14.90
CA MET A 13 -1.52 -19.67 -14.90
C MET A 13 -2.16 -20.11 -16.23
N ASP A 14 -1.53 -19.74 -17.36
CA ASP A 14 -2.00 -20.00 -18.72
C ASP A 14 -3.37 -19.39 -19.10
N GLU A 15 -3.93 -18.54 -18.23
CA GLU A 15 -5.16 -17.81 -18.47
C GLU A 15 -4.92 -16.28 -18.50
N GLU A 16 -5.82 -15.59 -19.17
CA GLU A 16 -5.76 -14.14 -19.30
C GLU A 16 -6.49 -13.47 -18.13
N HIS A 17 -5.73 -12.79 -17.27
CA HIS A 17 -6.27 -12.11 -16.09
C HIS A 17 -6.22 -10.59 -16.22
N PHE A 18 -7.24 -9.94 -15.69
CA PHE A 18 -7.34 -8.49 -15.58
C PHE A 18 -7.36 -8.10 -14.11
N PHE A 19 -6.38 -7.30 -13.69
CA PHE A 19 -6.24 -6.80 -12.33
C PHE A 19 -6.45 -5.29 -12.27
N SER A 20 -7.02 -4.81 -11.16
CA SER A 20 -7.03 -3.37 -10.85
C SER A 20 -5.69 -2.92 -10.30
N VAL A 21 -5.43 -1.61 -10.32
CA VAL A 21 -4.23 -1.06 -9.67
C VAL A 21 -4.25 -1.40 -8.18
N GLU A 22 -5.41 -1.29 -7.53
CA GLU A 22 -5.59 -1.62 -6.11
C GLU A 22 -5.27 -3.10 -5.83
N GLN A 23 -5.66 -4.02 -6.71
CA GLN A 23 -5.34 -5.44 -6.56
C GLN A 23 -3.84 -5.71 -6.69
N ILE A 24 -3.17 -5.08 -7.65
CA ILE A 24 -1.71 -5.21 -7.81
C ILE A 24 -0.97 -4.61 -6.61
N THR A 25 -1.38 -3.43 -6.14
CA THR A 25 -0.83 -2.82 -4.93
C THR A 25 -1.09 -3.69 -3.70
N ALA A 26 -2.27 -4.31 -3.59
CA ALA A 26 -2.58 -5.24 -2.51
C ALA A 26 -1.64 -6.46 -2.54
N MET A 27 -1.35 -7.04 -3.71
CA MET A 27 -0.37 -8.14 -3.82
C MET A 27 1.01 -7.73 -3.30
N LEU A 28 1.48 -6.52 -3.62
CA LEU A 28 2.72 -5.98 -3.07
C LEU A 28 2.65 -5.82 -1.55
N LEU A 29 1.58 -5.24 -1.02
CA LEU A 29 1.37 -5.05 0.42
C LEU A 29 1.30 -6.39 1.17
N THR A 30 0.68 -7.42 0.60
CA THR A 30 0.70 -8.79 1.14
C THR A 30 2.12 -9.29 1.29
N LYS A 31 2.97 -9.07 0.27
CA LYS A 31 4.37 -9.52 0.34
C LYS A 31 5.17 -8.78 1.42
N LEU A 32 4.93 -7.49 1.58
CA LEU A 32 5.56 -6.69 2.64
C LEU A 32 5.07 -7.13 4.02
N LYS A 33 3.77 -7.42 4.18
CA LYS A 33 3.21 -7.98 5.40
C LYS A 33 3.87 -9.31 5.76
N GLU A 34 3.93 -10.26 4.83
CA GLU A 34 4.62 -11.55 5.05
C GLU A 34 6.08 -11.34 5.47
N THR A 35 6.77 -10.39 4.86
CA THR A 35 8.17 -10.07 5.19
C THR A 35 8.29 -9.56 6.63
N ALA A 36 7.40 -8.67 7.05
CA ALA A 36 7.34 -8.15 8.42
C ALA A 36 6.98 -9.24 9.43
N GLU A 37 5.96 -10.06 9.15
CA GLU A 37 5.53 -11.17 10.01
C GLU A 37 6.64 -12.23 10.16
N ASN A 38 7.35 -12.53 9.08
CA ASN A 38 8.49 -13.46 9.11
C ASN A 38 9.65 -12.95 9.95
N ASN A 39 9.88 -11.65 10.01
CA ASN A 39 10.92 -11.03 10.83
C ASN A 39 10.48 -10.95 12.31
N LEU A 40 9.26 -10.47 12.57
CA LEU A 40 8.73 -10.26 13.93
C LEU A 40 8.23 -11.54 14.61
N LYS A 41 8.00 -12.62 13.85
CA LYS A 41 7.39 -13.88 14.30
C LYS A 41 6.02 -13.68 14.97
N LYS A 42 5.29 -12.66 14.54
CA LYS A 42 3.98 -12.25 15.06
C LYS A 42 3.11 -11.73 13.92
N PRO A 43 1.77 -11.85 14.03
CA PRO A 43 0.86 -11.30 13.04
C PRO A 43 0.97 -9.77 13.00
N VAL A 44 0.95 -9.19 11.80
CA VAL A 44 1.00 -7.74 11.57
C VAL A 44 -0.32 -7.30 10.97
N THR A 45 -1.08 -6.50 11.72
CA THR A 45 -2.37 -5.98 11.29
C THR A 45 -2.32 -4.47 11.03
N ASP A 46 -1.68 -3.73 11.93
CA ASP A 46 -1.69 -2.27 11.90
C ASP A 46 -0.51 -1.73 11.11
N CYS A 47 -0.77 -0.76 10.23
CA CYS A 47 0.29 -0.13 9.44
C CYS A 47 0.02 1.35 9.18
N VAL A 48 1.08 2.06 8.80
CA VAL A 48 1.04 3.41 8.23
C VAL A 48 1.67 3.31 6.85
N ILE A 49 0.96 3.77 5.83
CA ILE A 49 1.42 3.71 4.44
C ILE A 49 1.77 5.12 3.99
N SER A 50 2.90 5.27 3.31
CA SER A 50 3.35 6.55 2.79
C SER A 50 2.76 6.80 1.39
N VAL A 51 2.44 8.06 1.10
CA VAL A 51 1.92 8.49 -0.21
C VAL A 51 2.58 9.79 -0.65
N PRO A 52 2.71 10.04 -1.97
CA PRO A 52 3.20 11.32 -2.46
C PRO A 52 2.31 12.48 -2.00
N SER A 53 2.91 13.64 -1.70
CA SER A 53 2.17 14.80 -1.17
C SER A 53 1.17 15.40 -2.15
N PHE A 54 1.30 15.08 -3.45
CA PHE A 54 0.42 15.55 -4.51
C PHE A 54 -0.71 14.55 -4.85
N PHE A 55 -0.78 13.39 -4.19
CA PHE A 55 -1.89 12.47 -4.40
C PHE A 55 -3.22 13.10 -4.01
N THR A 56 -4.18 12.98 -4.91
CA THR A 56 -5.57 13.41 -4.72
C THR A 56 -6.30 12.49 -3.74
N ASP A 57 -7.47 12.92 -3.29
CA ASP A 57 -8.31 12.10 -2.40
C ASP A 57 -8.74 10.79 -3.06
N ALA A 58 -8.93 10.77 -4.39
CA ALA A 58 -9.28 9.55 -5.13
C ALA A 58 -8.13 8.55 -5.11
N GLU A 59 -6.90 8.98 -5.41
CA GLU A 59 -5.72 8.11 -5.40
C GLU A 59 -5.41 7.62 -3.97
N ARG A 60 -5.59 8.48 -2.97
CA ARG A 60 -5.45 8.10 -1.56
C ARG A 60 -6.47 7.03 -1.15
N ARG A 61 -7.72 7.14 -1.60
CA ARG A 61 -8.74 6.10 -1.37
C ARG A 61 -8.37 4.79 -2.05
N SER A 62 -7.88 4.81 -3.29
CA SER A 62 -7.39 3.59 -3.96
C SER A 62 -6.29 2.88 -3.16
N VAL A 63 -5.36 3.62 -2.53
CA VAL A 63 -4.32 3.01 -1.67
C VAL A 63 -4.92 2.41 -0.39
N LEU A 64 -5.92 3.07 0.21
CA LEU A 64 -6.65 2.51 1.37
C LEU A 64 -7.41 1.24 1.00
N ASP A 65 -8.09 1.23 -0.16
CA ASP A 65 -8.80 0.06 -0.66
C ASP A 65 -7.83 -1.10 -0.89
N ALA A 66 -6.64 -0.83 -1.44
CA ALA A 66 -5.57 -1.82 -1.56
C ALA A 66 -5.13 -2.39 -0.20
N ALA A 67 -4.99 -1.54 0.82
CA ALA A 67 -4.65 -2.00 2.18
C ALA A 67 -5.77 -2.86 2.80
N GLN A 68 -7.02 -2.49 2.55
CA GLN A 68 -8.19 -3.22 3.02
C GLN A 68 -8.30 -4.61 2.38
N ILE A 69 -7.96 -4.76 1.09
CA ILE A 69 -7.91 -6.06 0.39
C ILE A 69 -6.96 -7.04 1.10
N VAL A 70 -5.84 -6.57 1.65
CA VAL A 70 -4.85 -7.38 2.38
C VAL A 70 -5.29 -7.68 3.84
N GLY A 71 -6.32 -6.97 4.33
CA GLY A 71 -6.71 -7.02 5.74
C GLY A 71 -5.74 -6.28 6.65
N LEU A 72 -5.02 -5.28 6.12
CA LEU A 72 -4.21 -4.36 6.93
C LEU A 72 -5.10 -3.20 7.41
N ASN A 73 -4.99 -2.88 8.69
CA ASN A 73 -5.58 -1.70 9.29
C ASN A 73 -4.64 -0.51 9.09
N CYS A 74 -4.88 0.24 8.03
CA CYS A 74 -4.10 1.44 7.72
C CYS A 74 -4.50 2.59 8.67
N LEU A 75 -3.75 2.75 9.76
CA LEU A 75 -3.99 3.77 10.79
C LEU A 75 -3.91 5.20 10.21
N ARG A 76 -3.02 5.40 9.24
CA ARG A 76 -2.84 6.69 8.57
C ARG A 76 -2.17 6.54 7.21
N LEU A 77 -2.65 7.29 6.22
CA LEU A 77 -1.85 7.64 5.06
C LEU A 77 -0.99 8.87 5.38
N MET A 78 0.32 8.69 5.34
CA MET A 78 1.29 9.74 5.67
C MET A 78 1.93 10.27 4.40
N ASN A 79 2.05 11.59 4.27
CA ASN A 79 2.80 12.16 3.15
C ASN A 79 4.29 11.79 3.27
N ASP A 80 4.91 11.40 2.17
CA ASP A 80 6.33 11.01 2.14
C ASP A 80 7.22 12.10 2.73
N MET A 81 7.00 13.36 2.35
CA MET A 81 7.75 14.51 2.87
C MET A 81 7.56 14.72 4.38
N THR A 82 6.38 14.42 4.91
CA THR A 82 6.10 14.47 6.35
C THR A 82 6.79 13.33 7.08
N ALA A 83 6.83 12.13 6.48
CA ALA A 83 7.56 10.98 7.01
C ALA A 83 9.06 11.29 7.14
N VAL A 84 9.64 11.91 6.10
CA VAL A 84 11.04 12.35 6.08
C VAL A 84 11.31 13.41 7.16
N ALA A 85 10.45 14.43 7.26
CA ALA A 85 10.59 15.47 8.28
C ALA A 85 10.48 14.90 9.70
N LEU A 86 9.55 13.96 9.94
CA LEU A 86 9.39 13.29 11.23
C LEU A 86 10.64 12.47 11.58
N ASN A 87 11.15 11.70 10.63
CA ASN A 87 12.37 10.93 10.81
C ASN A 87 13.54 11.84 11.19
N TYR A 88 13.74 12.93 10.44
CA TYR A 88 14.78 13.91 10.74
C TYR A 88 14.61 14.55 12.13
N GLY A 89 13.39 14.96 12.49
CA GLY A 89 13.11 15.64 13.76
C GLY A 89 13.25 14.76 15.01
N ILE A 90 13.07 13.43 14.88
CA ILE A 90 13.26 12.50 15.99
C ILE A 90 14.72 12.07 16.14
N TYR A 91 15.38 11.73 15.03
CA TYR A 91 16.70 11.11 15.07
C TYR A 91 17.86 12.10 15.02
N LYS A 92 17.62 13.35 14.60
CA LYS A 92 18.61 14.40 14.69
C LYS A 92 18.47 15.10 16.05
N GLN A 93 18.96 14.44 17.09
CA GLN A 93 19.48 15.15 18.26
C GLN A 93 20.83 15.76 17.85
N ASP A 94 21.10 17.02 18.23
CA ASP A 94 22.36 17.72 17.95
C ASP A 94 23.60 16.83 18.15
#